data_AF-A0A645BNL4-F1
#
_entry.id   AF-A0A645BNL4-F1
#
_cell.length_a   1.000
_cell.length_b   1.000
_cell.length_c   1.000
_cell.angle_alpha   90.00
_cell.angle_beta   90.00
_cell.angle_gamma   90.00
#
_symmetry.space_group_name_H-M   'P 1'
#
loop_
_entity.id
_entity.type
_entity.pdbx_description
1 polymer ?
#
loop_
_entity_poly.entity_id
_entity_poly.type
_entity_poly.pdbx_seq_one_letter_code
_entity_poly.pdbx_strand_id
1 'polypeptide(L)'
;MDIDIGFFEVLLASTFVVFMSILPVQGLGGFGTYEAGWAIGFIGLGMSKELAINSGIIVHIIGILYYVLLGLYGYQYMCKNNKTESVGRRRK
;
A
#
# COMPACT_ATOMS: atom_id res chain seq x y z
N MET A 1 10.57 17.61 17.44
CA MET A 1 9.44 16.66 17.47
C MET A 1 10.05 15.30 17.68
N ASP A 2 10.12 14.85 18.93
CA ASP A 2 10.43 13.45 19.25
C ASP A 2 9.12 12.68 19.14
N ILE A 3 8.97 11.90 18.07
CA ILE A 3 7.85 10.98 17.92
C ILE A 3 8.30 9.69 18.62
N ASP A 4 8.05 9.60 19.93
CA ASP A 4 8.32 8.39 20.70
C ASP A 4 7.15 7.41 20.53
N ILE A 5 7.08 6.79 19.36
CA ILE A 5 6.11 5.74 19.05
C ILE A 5 6.90 4.45 18.84
N GLY A 6 6.72 3.51 19.74
CA GLY A 6 7.37 2.21 19.67
C GLY A 6 6.86 1.36 18.50
N PHE A 7 7.57 0.27 18.26
CA PHE A 7 7.25 -0.67 17.18
C PHE A 7 5.83 -1.25 17.31
N PHE A 8 5.42 -1.61 18.53
CA PHE A 8 4.12 -2.24 18.76
C PHE A 8 2.97 -1.25 18.57
N GLU A 9 3.21 0.01 18.90
CA GLU A 9 2.30 1.13 18.69
C GLU A 9 2.10 1.38 17.19
N VAL A 10 3.19 1.43 16.41
CA VAL A 10 3.13 1.51 14.94
C VAL A 10 2.37 0.32 14.36
N LEU A 11 2.65 -0.90 14.84
CA LEU A 11 1.98 -2.12 14.39
C LEU A 11 0.46 -2.07 14.69
N LEU A 12 0.09 -1.68 15.90
CA LEU A 12 -1.30 -1.55 16.31
C LEU A 12 -2.02 -0.48 15.47
N ALA A 13 -1.44 0.71 15.34
CA ALA A 13 -2.05 1.79 14.56
C ALA A 13 -2.20 1.44 13.08
N SER A 14 -1.17 0.85 12.47
CA SER A 14 -1.23 0.45 11.06
C SER A 14 -2.25 -0.66 10.78
N THR A 15 -2.59 -1.50 11.77
CA THR A 15 -3.63 -2.53 11.62
C THR A 15 -5.02 -1.93 11.34
N PHE A 16 -5.29 -0.67 11.75
CA PHE A 16 -6.56 -0.01 11.42
C PHE A 16 -6.80 0.14 9.92
N VAL A 17 -5.74 0.26 9.12
CA VAL A 17 -5.84 0.24 7.65
C VAL A 17 -6.49 -1.07 7.16
N VAL A 18 -6.15 -2.20 7.77
CA VAL A 18 -6.70 -3.51 7.43
C VAL A 18 -8.18 -3.61 7.80
N PHE A 19 -8.59 -3.05 8.95
CA PHE A 19 -10.01 -2.99 9.27
C PHE A 19 -10.78 -2.11 8.28
N MET A 20 -10.21 -0.99 7.87
CA MET A 20 -10.81 -0.12 6.86
C MET A 20 -10.89 -0.79 5.48
N SER A 21 -10.04 -1.77 5.17
CA SER A 21 -10.13 -2.50 3.90
C SER A 21 -11.37 -3.42 3.80
N ILE A 22 -11.98 -3.78 4.93
CA ILE A 22 -13.22 -4.57 4.97
C ILE A 22 -14.43 -3.72 4.55
N LEU A 23 -14.36 -2.41 4.74
CA LEU A 23 -15.46 -1.52 4.39
C LEU A 23 -15.64 -1.46 2.87
N PRO A 24 -16.88 -1.58 2.35
CA PRO A 24 -17.18 -1.50 0.92
C PRO A 24 -17.19 -0.05 0.40
N VAL A 25 -16.41 0.81 1.03
CA VAL A 25 -16.17 2.19 0.65
C VAL A 25 -14.68 2.31 0.41
N GLN A 26 -14.28 2.26 -0.84
CA GLN A 26 -12.89 2.38 -1.26
C GLN A 26 -12.80 3.44 -2.35
N GLY A 27 -11.85 4.37 -2.20
CA GLY A 27 -11.48 5.26 -3.29
C GLY A 27 -10.65 4.52 -4.35
N LEU A 28 -10.25 5.23 -5.40
CA LEU A 28 -9.31 4.71 -6.38
C LEU A 28 -8.03 4.25 -5.68
N GLY A 29 -7.61 2.99 -5.86
CA GLY A 29 -6.42 2.46 -5.21
C GLY A 29 -6.46 2.47 -3.67
N GLY A 30 -7.64 2.56 -3.05
CA GLY A 30 -7.79 2.63 -1.59
C GLY A 30 -7.62 4.03 -1.00
N PHE A 31 -7.43 5.07 -1.83
CA PHE A 31 -7.29 6.45 -1.37
C PHE A 31 -8.50 6.91 -0.54
N GLY A 32 -8.25 7.75 0.45
CA GLY A 32 -9.19 8.23 1.45
C GLY A 32 -9.44 7.21 2.56
N THR A 33 -9.63 5.93 2.21
CA THR A 33 -9.97 4.87 3.17
C THR A 33 -8.72 4.36 3.90
N TYR A 34 -7.61 4.19 3.18
CA TYR A 34 -6.31 3.87 3.75
C TYR A 34 -5.85 4.97 4.71
N GLU A 35 -5.87 6.23 4.26
CA GLU A 35 -5.42 7.38 5.05
C GLU A 35 -6.31 7.60 6.26
N ALA A 36 -7.62 7.35 6.15
CA ALA A 36 -8.53 7.40 7.30
C ALA A 36 -8.16 6.34 8.34
N GLY A 37 -7.92 5.08 7.93
CA GLY A 37 -7.50 4.02 8.85
C GLY A 37 -6.18 4.34 9.53
N TRP A 38 -5.20 4.81 8.76
CA TRP A 38 -3.90 5.25 9.27
C TRP A 38 -4.04 6.40 10.27
N ALA A 39 -4.77 7.45 9.89
CA ALA A 39 -4.97 8.62 10.73
C ALA A 39 -5.71 8.26 12.02
N ILE A 40 -6.76 7.44 11.95
CA ILE A 40 -7.50 6.97 13.14
C ILE A 40 -6.56 6.24 14.10
N GLY A 41 -5.75 5.31 13.60
CA GLY A 41 -4.80 4.56 14.43
C GLY A 41 -3.78 5.45 15.12
N PHE A 42 -3.12 6.33 14.36
CA PHE A 42 -2.04 7.17 14.89
C PHE A 42 -2.53 8.36 15.73
N ILE A 43 -3.68 8.96 15.40
CA ILE A 43 -4.31 9.97 16.27
C ILE A 43 -4.72 9.33 17.60
N GLY A 44 -5.22 8.09 17.58
CA GLY A 44 -5.55 7.33 18.79
C GLY A 44 -4.36 7.10 19.73
N LEU A 45 -3.13 7.14 19.20
CA LEU A 45 -1.88 7.02 19.95
C LEU A 45 -1.26 8.38 20.32
N GLY A 46 -1.98 9.49 20.10
CA GLY A 46 -1.52 10.83 20.47
C GLY A 46 -0.73 11.56 19.39
N MET A 47 -0.63 11.04 18.16
CA MET A 47 -0.05 11.78 17.05
C MET A 47 -0.95 12.96 16.67
N SER A 48 -0.35 14.11 16.32
CA SER A 48 -1.13 15.24 15.82
C SER A 48 -1.85 14.86 14.51
N LYS A 49 -3.06 15.39 14.33
CA LYS A 49 -3.89 15.11 13.13
C LYS A 49 -3.14 15.39 11.83
N GLU A 50 -2.44 16.52 11.76
CA GLU A 50 -1.67 16.92 10.57
C GLU A 50 -0.57 15.92 10.25
N LEU A 51 0.16 15.45 11.26
CA LEU A 51 1.25 14.50 11.09
C LEU A 51 0.74 13.09 10.74
N ALA A 52 -0.36 12.66 11.36
CA ALA A 52 -0.98 11.37 11.07
C ALA A 52 -1.50 11.31 9.63
N ILE A 53 -2.17 12.36 9.16
CA ILE A 53 -2.65 12.44 7.78
C ILE A 53 -1.48 12.51 6.79
N ASN A 54 -0.50 13.38 7.03
CA ASN A 54 0.65 13.54 6.13
C ASN A 54 1.47 12.25 6.01
N SER A 55 1.76 11.59 7.13
CA SER A 55 2.50 10.32 7.13
C SER A 55 1.71 9.22 6.42
N GLY A 56 0.40 9.14 6.63
CA GLY A 56 -0.47 8.16 5.96
C GLY A 56 -0.45 8.30 4.44
N ILE A 57 -0.56 9.54 3.94
CA ILE A 57 -0.47 9.83 2.50
C ILE A 57 0.88 9.39 1.94
N ILE A 58 1.99 9.75 2.62
CA ILE A 58 3.34 9.42 2.17
C ILE A 58 3.54 7.90 2.08
N VAL A 59 3.20 7.18 3.16
CA VAL A 59 3.34 5.72 3.22
C VAL A 59 2.48 5.04 2.15
N HIS A 60 1.26 5.53 1.93
CA HIS A 60 0.37 4.96 0.93
C HIS A 60 0.89 5.16 -0.50
N ILE A 61 1.39 6.36 -0.83
CA ILE A 61 2.02 6.64 -2.13
C ILE A 61 3.22 5.71 -2.36
N ILE A 62 4.09 5.55 -1.36
CA ILE A 62 5.24 4.64 -1.45
C ILE A 62 4.77 3.21 -1.70
N GLY A 63 3.74 2.75 -0.99
CA GLY A 63 3.14 1.42 -1.17
C GLY A 63 2.60 1.22 -2.59
N ILE A 64 1.85 2.20 -3.12
CA ILE A 64 1.31 2.16 -4.49
C ILE A 64 2.45 2.08 -5.52
N LEU A 65 3.49 2.91 -5.37
CA LEU A 65 4.65 2.87 -6.26
C LEU A 65 5.33 1.49 -6.22
N TYR A 66 5.51 0.93 -5.02
CA TYR A 66 6.04 -0.42 -4.84
C TYR A 66 5.20 -1.48 -5.58
N TYR A 67 3.86 -1.46 -5.43
CA TYR A 67 2.97 -2.39 -6.12
C TYR A 67 3.00 -2.25 -7.64
N VAL A 68 3.00 -1.01 -8.14
CA VAL A 68 3.05 -0.74 -9.59
C VAL A 68 4.37 -1.23 -10.19
N LEU A 69 5.50 -0.92 -9.56
CA LEU A 69 6.82 -1.34 -10.05
C LEU A 69 6.94 -2.86 -10.12
N LEU A 70 6.54 -3.57 -9.05
CA LEU A 70 6.57 -5.03 -9.04
C LEU A 70 5.56 -5.65 -10.01
N GLY A 71 4.35 -5.08 -10.09
CA GLY A 71 3.33 -5.52 -11.04
C GLY A 71 3.80 -5.41 -12.49
N LEU A 72 4.42 -4.27 -12.85
CA LEU A 72 5.00 -4.07 -14.18
C LEU A 72 6.16 -5.03 -14.45
N TYR A 73 7.05 -5.23 -13.48
CA TYR A 73 8.16 -6.17 -13.61
C TYR A 73 7.68 -7.61 -13.85
N GLY A 74 6.72 -8.08 -13.06
CA GLY A 74 6.10 -9.40 -13.22
C GLY A 74 5.39 -9.55 -14.57
N TYR A 75 4.63 -8.51 -14.98
CA TYR A 75 3.96 -8.50 -16.28
C TYR A 75 4.95 -8.59 -17.45
N GLN A 76 6.03 -7.81 -17.42
CA GLN A 76 7.07 -7.85 -18.44
C GLN A 76 7.73 -9.23 -18.53
N TYR A 77 7.99 -9.88 -17.40
CA TYR A 77 8.55 -11.23 -17.35
C TYR A 77 7.61 -12.25 -18.01
N MET A 78 6.31 -12.24 -17.66
CA MET A 78 5.32 -13.13 -18.25
C MET A 78 5.16 -12.90 -19.77
N CYS A 79 5.10 -11.64 -20.20
CA CYS A 79 5.01 -11.30 -21.62
C CYS A 79 6.22 -11.75 -22.43
N LYS A 80 7.43 -11.70 -21.84
CA LYS A 80 8.65 -12.20 -22.48
C LYS A 80 8.59 -13.71 -22.66
N ASN A 81 8.19 -14.45 -21.61
CA ASN A 81 8.14 -15.91 -21.65
C ASN A 81 7.09 -16.44 -22.66
N ASN A 82 5.90 -15.85 -22.69
CA ASN A 82 4.84 -16.24 -23.64
C ASN A 82 5.26 -16.07 -25.12
N LYS A 83 6.08 -15.06 -25.42
CA LYS A 83 6.64 -14.87 -26.78
C LYS A 83 7.66 -15.95 -27.13
N THR A 84 8.50 -16.36 -26.18
CA THR A 84 9.49 -17.43 -26.40
C THR A 84 8.83 -18.79 -26.65
N GLU A 85 7.79 -19.12 -25.87
CA GLU A 85 7.03 -20.36 -26.04
C GLU A 85 6.29 -20.44 -27.38
N SER A 86 5.65 -19.35 -27.80
CA SER A 86 4.93 -19.29 -29.09
C SER A 86 5.85 -19.40 -30.32
N VAL A 87 7.08 -18.88 -30.25
CA VAL A 87 8.10 -19.07 -31.31
C VAL A 87 8.62 -20.51 -31.34
N GLY A 88 8.85 -21.13 -30.17
CA GLY A 88 9.27 -22.53 -30.09
C GLY A 88 8.23 -23.50 -30.66
N ARG A 89 6.94 -23.20 -30.48
CA ARG A 89 5.83 -24.03 -30.98
C ARG A 89 5.55 -23.87 -32.48
N ARG A 90 5.92 -22.74 -33.09
CA ARG A 90 5.83 -22.53 -34.57
C ARG A 90 6.99 -23.14 -35.35
N ARG A 91 8.10 -23.49 -34.69
CA ARG A 91 9.29 -24.11 -35.31
C ARG A 91 9.30 -25.63 -35.21
N LYS A 92 8.37 -26.23 -34.48
CA LYS A 92 8.08 -27.67 -34.49
C LYS A 92 6.89 -27.93 -35.39
#